data_AF-A0A5M6CW82-F1
#
_entry.id   AF-A0A5M6CW82-F1
#
_cell.length_a   1.000
_cell.length_b   1.000
_cell.length_c   1.000
_cell.angle_alpha   90.00
_cell.angle_beta   90.00
_cell.angle_gamma   90.00
#
_symmetry.space_group_name_H-M   'P 1'
#
loop_
_entity.id
_entity.type
_entity.pdbx_description
1 polymer ?
#
loop_
_entity_poly.entity_id
_entity_poly.type
_entity_poly.pdbx_seq_one_letter_code
_entity_poly.pdbx_strand_id
1 'polypeptide(L)'
;MASTPVIAIVADDSNLIDPLNPSHDLLRARDFIKLSPTKPTPSQSRSGLRIARRTEAAERDLHEIAFQIAVTDGRPLVAGRIIDQFVGECQRLADSTIRRRQLERRSGGVELDSRHLIFRFLVIEADFLENDAMSTKKSIHILLIVFFVASVSAEDPRPSKSAHTTTDVTPRTFSSIGKEKAILKADTEVVLFHRKGKGCLTHMWFAMDSRTRIRIYVDGEQTPSIDMAQDLGHGYAFGGPPEPWGVRQFGRKGGVYNNFRIPFGSEIKVAVLPTTKVFDRVTDRKIWWIIRGSEGIPVTVGGVSLPDTARLHLYRLEDYHAEPLEEFDLCEVAGAGALYQVTVAAEGERPHGDWRDQGYQEGCTRAYFGDAPDPTFLSSGLEDYFVSSGYFHHRKLFQSPVSGLTHLDVQKNRFCAYRFHDEDPVFFTNGLRLTLRCGEKLDGRVFHDPPPATYTVYVWVYEWNANRKPASAR
;
A
#
# COMPACT_ATOMS: atom_id res chain seq x y z
N MET A 1 -9.47 -12.01 22.02
CA MET A 1 -9.86 -11.71 20.63
C MET A 1 -9.20 -12.74 19.73
N ALA A 2 -9.94 -13.35 18.80
CA ALA A 2 -9.47 -14.47 18.00
C ALA A 2 -8.45 -14.00 16.95
N SER A 3 -7.26 -14.58 16.96
CA SER A 3 -6.23 -14.42 15.92
C SER A 3 -6.58 -15.29 14.71
N THR A 4 -6.66 -14.68 13.53
CA THR A 4 -6.96 -15.32 12.25
C THR A 4 -5.68 -15.96 11.66
N PRO A 5 -5.72 -17.18 11.11
CA PRO A 5 -4.56 -17.77 10.43
C PRO A 5 -4.29 -17.09 9.08
N VAL A 6 -3.01 -16.93 8.74
CA VAL A 6 -2.50 -16.45 7.44
C VAL A 6 -1.98 -17.67 6.67
N ILE A 7 -2.36 -17.81 5.40
CA ILE A 7 -1.83 -18.84 4.49
C ILE A 7 -0.78 -18.16 3.59
N ALA A 8 0.42 -18.73 3.51
CA ALA A 8 1.45 -18.33 2.56
C ALA A 8 1.75 -19.51 1.63
N ILE A 9 1.84 -19.26 0.32
CA ILE A 9 2.19 -20.27 -0.69
C ILE A 9 3.46 -19.81 -1.40
N VAL A 10 4.43 -20.72 -1.51
CA VAL A 10 5.64 -20.59 -2.34
C VAL A 10 5.49 -21.59 -3.48
N ALA A 11 5.55 -21.12 -4.73
CA ALA A 11 5.66 -21.97 -5.91
C ALA A 11 7.09 -21.90 -6.46
N ASP A 12 7.67 -23.05 -6.79
CA ASP A 12 8.98 -23.18 -7.42
C ASP A 12 8.79 -23.36 -8.93
N ASP A 13 9.09 -22.32 -9.70
CA ASP A 13 8.90 -22.29 -11.15
C ASP A 13 10.15 -22.80 -11.87
N SER A 14 10.15 -24.10 -12.18
CA SER A 14 11.07 -24.66 -13.16
C SER A 14 10.30 -25.37 -14.28
N ASN A 15 9.97 -24.60 -15.33
CA ASN A 15 9.98 -24.95 -16.77
C ASN A 15 8.88 -24.20 -17.56
N LEU A 16 9.31 -23.19 -18.33
CA LEU A 16 8.52 -22.47 -19.33
C LEU A 16 8.33 -23.31 -20.62
N ILE A 17 7.12 -23.36 -21.16
CA ILE A 17 6.86 -23.51 -22.61
C ILE A 17 5.66 -22.62 -23.00
N ASP A 18 5.89 -21.72 -23.96
CA ASP A 18 4.94 -20.87 -24.70
C ASP A 18 4.02 -21.72 -25.61
N PRO A 19 2.70 -21.43 -25.72
CA PRO A 19 2.25 -20.91 -27.01
C PRO A 19 1.04 -19.94 -26.98
N LEU A 20 1.18 -18.83 -27.73
CA LEU A 20 0.29 -18.34 -28.81
C LEU A 20 -1.24 -18.59 -28.73
N ASN A 21 -2.00 -17.49 -28.54
CA ASN A 21 -3.37 -17.12 -28.99
C ASN A 21 -4.48 -18.21 -29.09
N PRO A 22 -5.66 -18.00 -28.47
CA PRO A 22 -6.82 -17.69 -29.32
C PRO A 22 -7.90 -16.77 -28.71
N SER A 23 -8.32 -15.81 -29.52
CA SER A 23 -9.47 -14.89 -29.34
C SER A 23 -10.85 -15.56 -29.53
N HIS A 24 -11.09 -16.77 -29.01
CA HIS A 24 -12.37 -17.47 -29.24
C HIS A 24 -13.05 -18.17 -28.04
N ASP A 25 -12.44 -18.24 -26.86
CA ASP A 25 -13.01 -18.99 -25.70
C ASP A 25 -13.69 -18.14 -24.60
N LEU A 26 -13.66 -16.81 -24.69
CA LEU A 26 -14.24 -15.93 -23.67
C LEU A 26 -15.77 -15.98 -23.56
N LEU A 27 -16.47 -16.53 -24.56
CA LEU A 27 -17.92 -16.65 -24.55
C LEU A 27 -18.45 -17.88 -23.78
N ARG A 28 -17.61 -18.89 -23.48
CA ARG A 28 -18.03 -20.06 -22.68
C ARG A 28 -17.74 -19.95 -21.18
N ALA A 29 -16.76 -19.13 -20.77
CA ALA A 29 -16.43 -18.94 -19.35
C ALA A 29 -17.50 -18.17 -18.56
N ARG A 30 -18.30 -17.33 -19.25
CA ARG A 30 -19.29 -16.46 -18.61
C ARG A 30 -20.53 -17.20 -18.10
N ASP A 31 -20.82 -18.38 -18.64
CA ASP A 31 -21.97 -19.20 -18.25
C ASP A 31 -21.65 -20.19 -17.11
N PHE A 32 -20.37 -20.44 -16.80
CA PHE A 32 -19.96 -21.31 -15.69
C PHE A 32 -20.00 -20.60 -14.32
N ILE A 33 -19.87 -19.27 -14.29
CA ILE A 33 -19.89 -18.46 -13.05
C ILE A 33 -21.31 -17.93 -12.80
N LYS A 34 -22.27 -18.86 -12.62
CA LYS A 34 -23.53 -18.60 -11.93
C LYS A 34 -23.78 -19.70 -10.92
N LEU A 35 -22.95 -19.74 -9.87
CA LEU A 35 -23.35 -20.38 -8.62
C LEU A 35 -24.39 -19.47 -7.94
N SER A 36 -25.64 -19.59 -8.37
CA SER A 36 -26.78 -19.09 -7.60
C SER A 36 -26.81 -19.82 -6.25
N PRO A 37 -27.16 -19.15 -5.13
CA PRO A 37 -27.33 -19.82 -3.85
C PRO A 37 -28.53 -20.77 -3.95
N THR A 38 -28.29 -22.07 -4.01
CA THR A 38 -29.36 -23.06 -3.96
C THR A 38 -30.01 -23.01 -2.57
N LYS A 39 -31.27 -22.55 -2.51
CA LYS A 39 -32.11 -22.75 -1.32
C LYS A 39 -32.25 -24.26 -1.07
N PRO A 40 -32.12 -24.73 0.18
CA PRO A 40 -32.27 -26.14 0.47
C PRO A 40 -33.74 -26.57 0.31
N THR A 41 -33.96 -27.66 -0.41
CA THR A 41 -35.25 -28.35 -0.51
C THR A 41 -35.62 -28.97 0.85
N PRO A 42 -36.87 -28.84 1.33
CA PRO A 42 -37.27 -29.37 2.62
C PRO A 42 -37.75 -30.82 2.48
N SER A 43 -36.92 -31.80 2.81
CA SER A 43 -37.38 -33.05 3.44
C SER A 43 -36.20 -33.93 3.85
N GLN A 44 -35.99 -34.00 5.17
CA GLN A 44 -35.68 -35.18 5.99
C GLN A 44 -34.91 -34.71 7.23
N SER A 45 -35.66 -34.52 8.31
CA SER A 45 -35.11 -34.26 9.63
C SER A 45 -34.42 -35.51 10.17
N ARG A 46 -33.17 -35.39 10.64
CA ARG A 46 -32.76 -35.60 12.05
C ARG A 46 -31.24 -35.75 12.15
N SER A 47 -30.66 -34.82 12.92
CA SER A 47 -29.34 -34.78 13.58
C SER A 47 -28.51 -33.59 13.10
N GLY A 48 -28.13 -32.74 14.05
CA GLY A 48 -27.74 -31.34 13.83
C GLY A 48 -26.55 -31.15 12.90
N LEU A 49 -26.82 -30.60 11.71
CA LEU A 49 -25.79 -30.03 10.84
C LEU A 49 -25.32 -28.69 11.44
N ARG A 50 -24.17 -28.70 12.12
CA ARG A 50 -23.54 -27.48 12.65
C ARG A 50 -22.49 -26.99 11.66
N ILE A 51 -22.79 -25.87 11.00
CA ILE A 51 -22.01 -25.25 9.93
C ILE A 51 -20.67 -24.72 10.48
N ALA A 52 -19.55 -25.16 9.91
CA ALA A 52 -18.27 -24.47 10.07
C ALA A 52 -18.35 -23.12 9.35
N ARG A 53 -18.27 -21.99 10.06
CA ARG A 53 -18.25 -20.66 9.43
C ARG A 53 -16.93 -20.49 8.68
N ARG A 54 -17.01 -20.30 7.36
CA ARG A 54 -15.91 -19.84 6.52
C ARG A 54 -15.85 -18.32 6.60
N THR A 55 -14.64 -17.75 6.63
CA THR A 55 -14.45 -16.30 6.58
C THR A 55 -14.54 -15.84 5.12
N GLU A 56 -14.99 -14.60 4.89
CA GLU A 56 -15.03 -14.02 3.55
C GLU A 56 -13.65 -13.99 2.87
N ALA A 57 -12.56 -13.89 3.65
CA ALA A 57 -11.20 -13.98 3.13
C ALA A 57 -10.88 -15.38 2.59
N ALA A 58 -11.18 -16.43 3.36
CA ALA A 58 -10.96 -17.81 2.91
C ALA A 58 -11.83 -18.18 1.69
N GLU A 59 -13.03 -17.59 1.56
CA GLU A 59 -13.85 -17.76 0.35
C GLU A 59 -13.25 -17.05 -0.86
N ARG A 60 -12.66 -15.86 -0.69
CA ARG A 60 -11.94 -15.17 -1.77
C ARG A 60 -10.71 -15.95 -2.24
N ASP A 61 -9.92 -16.48 -1.31
CA ASP A 61 -8.74 -17.27 -1.64
C ASP A 61 -9.11 -18.55 -2.41
N LEU A 62 -10.19 -19.23 -2.00
CA LEU A 62 -10.71 -20.39 -2.72
C LEU A 62 -11.18 -20.03 -4.14
N HIS A 63 -11.83 -18.88 -4.31
CA HIS A 63 -12.24 -18.41 -5.64
C HIS A 63 -11.04 -18.03 -6.52
N GLU A 64 -9.99 -17.46 -5.95
CA GLU A 64 -8.77 -17.13 -6.69
C GLU A 64 -8.04 -18.40 -7.14
N ILE A 65 -7.90 -19.39 -6.26
CA ILE A 65 -7.32 -20.69 -6.60
C ILE A 65 -8.14 -21.38 -7.70
N ALA A 66 -9.47 -21.37 -7.56
CA ALA A 66 -10.38 -21.89 -8.57
C ALA A 66 -10.20 -21.21 -9.92
N PHE A 67 -10.06 -19.89 -9.91
CA PHE A 67 -9.90 -19.06 -11.10
C PHE A 67 -8.58 -19.35 -11.81
N GLN A 68 -7.46 -19.38 -11.07
CA GLN A 68 -6.15 -19.67 -11.65
C GLN A 68 -6.13 -21.05 -12.33
N ILE A 69 -6.62 -22.09 -11.65
CA ILE A 69 -6.61 -23.46 -12.22
C ILE A 69 -7.60 -23.59 -13.40
N ALA A 70 -8.77 -22.97 -13.30
CA ALA A 70 -9.79 -23.12 -14.34
C ALA A 70 -9.52 -22.29 -15.58
N VAL A 71 -9.03 -21.07 -15.40
CA VAL A 71 -8.93 -20.04 -16.44
C VAL A 71 -7.49 -19.87 -16.91
N THR A 72 -6.54 -19.70 -15.99
CA THR A 72 -5.13 -19.51 -16.35
C THR A 72 -4.53 -20.81 -16.88
N ASP A 73 -4.82 -21.94 -16.22
CA ASP A 73 -4.28 -23.26 -16.64
C ASP A 73 -5.19 -24.01 -17.62
N GLY A 74 -6.39 -23.50 -17.91
CA GLY A 74 -7.35 -24.10 -18.82
C GLY A 74 -7.95 -25.44 -18.33
N ARG A 75 -7.96 -25.72 -17.02
CA ARG A 75 -8.36 -27.02 -16.44
C ARG A 75 -9.58 -26.93 -15.50
N PRO A 76 -10.78 -26.58 -16.00
CA PRO A 76 -11.96 -26.32 -15.16
C PRO A 76 -12.47 -27.55 -14.38
N LEU A 77 -12.37 -28.76 -14.95
CA LEU A 77 -12.77 -30.01 -14.25
C LEU A 77 -11.78 -30.41 -13.13
N VAL A 78 -10.55 -29.90 -13.18
CA VAL A 78 -9.54 -30.12 -12.14
C VAL A 78 -9.76 -29.14 -11.00
N ALA A 79 -10.02 -27.88 -11.32
CA ALA A 79 -10.38 -26.85 -10.33
C ALA A 79 -11.56 -27.32 -9.46
N GLY A 80 -12.65 -27.81 -10.06
CA GLY A 80 -13.81 -28.30 -9.31
C GLY A 80 -13.47 -29.44 -8.34
N ARG A 81 -12.70 -30.44 -8.78
CA ARG A 81 -12.32 -31.59 -7.94
C ARG A 81 -11.40 -31.20 -6.78
N ILE A 82 -10.45 -30.31 -7.02
CA ILE A 82 -9.53 -29.82 -5.98
C ILE A 82 -10.30 -29.03 -4.91
N ILE A 83 -11.23 -28.18 -5.32
CA ILE A 83 -12.08 -27.40 -4.39
C ILE A 83 -12.95 -28.35 -3.55
N ASP A 84 -13.61 -29.32 -4.18
CA ASP A 84 -14.46 -30.28 -3.47
C ASP A 84 -13.67 -31.11 -2.46
N GLN A 85 -12.45 -31.53 -2.83
CA GLN A 85 -11.56 -32.28 -1.93
C GLN A 85 -11.08 -31.41 -0.76
N PHE A 86 -10.72 -30.15 -1.02
CA PHE A 86 -10.30 -29.20 0.02
C PHE A 86 -11.44 -28.89 0.99
N VAL A 87 -12.65 -28.67 0.48
CA VAL A 87 -13.87 -28.50 1.27
C VAL A 87 -14.17 -29.75 2.11
N GLY A 88 -14.02 -30.93 1.53
CA GLY A 88 -14.21 -32.20 2.21
C GLY A 88 -13.25 -32.41 3.39
N GLU A 89 -11.96 -32.07 3.23
CA GLU A 89 -10.99 -32.16 4.32
C GLU A 89 -11.25 -31.14 5.43
N CYS A 90 -11.61 -29.91 5.07
CA CYS A 90 -12.02 -28.89 6.04
C CYS A 90 -13.18 -29.39 6.91
N GLN A 91 -14.15 -30.06 6.29
CA GLN A 91 -15.32 -30.61 7.01
C GLN A 91 -14.91 -31.77 7.93
N ARG A 92 -14.06 -32.69 7.48
CA ARG A 92 -13.57 -33.80 8.33
C ARG A 92 -12.73 -33.31 9.51
N LEU A 93 -11.92 -32.26 9.32
CA LEU A 93 -11.15 -31.62 10.39
C LEU A 93 -12.07 -30.98 11.44
N ALA A 94 -13.13 -30.28 11.00
CA ALA A 94 -14.13 -29.72 11.89
C ALA A 94 -14.81 -30.81 12.73
N ASP A 95 -15.21 -31.93 12.09
CA ASP A 95 -15.88 -33.04 12.76
C ASP A 95 -14.97 -33.78 13.75
N SER A 96 -13.68 -33.95 13.41
CA SER A 96 -12.70 -34.60 14.29
C SER A 96 -12.38 -33.77 15.55
N THR A 97 -12.31 -32.45 15.41
CA THR A 97 -12.07 -31.51 16.51
C THR A 97 -13.25 -31.47 17.48
N ILE A 98 -14.48 -31.59 16.96
CA ILE A 98 -15.71 -31.64 17.77
C ILE A 98 -15.79 -32.98 18.53
N ARG A 99 -15.48 -34.11 17.90
CA ARG A 99 -15.43 -35.42 18.57
C ARG A 99 -14.43 -35.45 19.72
N ARG A 100 -13.26 -34.84 19.55
CA ARG A 100 -12.21 -34.78 20.59
C ARG A 100 -12.66 -33.99 21.83
N ARG A 101 -13.29 -32.83 21.63
CA ARG A 101 -13.89 -32.02 22.72
C ARG A 101 -15.04 -32.71 23.44
N GLN A 102 -15.81 -33.56 22.75
CA GLN A 102 -16.89 -34.33 23.37
C GLN A 102 -16.36 -35.49 24.23
N LEU A 103 -15.21 -36.07 23.86
CA LEU A 103 -14.51 -37.08 24.65
C LEU A 103 -13.86 -36.46 25.91
N GLU A 104 -13.18 -35.33 25.78
CA GLU A 104 -12.53 -34.62 26.90
C GLU A 104 -13.54 -34.17 27.98
N ARG A 105 -14.75 -33.78 27.58
CA ARG A 105 -15.84 -33.44 28.51
C ARG A 105 -16.44 -34.64 29.24
N ARG A 106 -16.27 -35.86 28.71
CA ARG A 106 -16.80 -37.10 29.32
C ARG A 106 -15.79 -37.76 30.27
N SER A 107 -14.50 -37.48 30.14
CA SER A 107 -13.43 -38.07 30.95
C SER A 107 -13.03 -37.24 32.18
N GLY A 108 -13.86 -36.31 32.65
CA GLY A 108 -13.72 -35.72 33.98
C GLY A 108 -12.44 -34.91 34.21
N GLY A 109 -11.98 -34.15 33.21
CA GLY A 109 -10.96 -33.12 33.43
C GLY A 109 -9.53 -33.63 33.67
N VAL A 110 -9.15 -34.79 33.13
CA VAL A 110 -7.73 -35.12 32.98
C VAL A 110 -7.19 -34.41 31.74
N GLU A 111 -6.37 -33.40 31.98
CA GLU A 111 -5.64 -32.66 30.95
C GLU A 111 -4.61 -33.60 30.29
N LEU A 112 -4.88 -33.98 29.03
CA LEU A 112 -3.89 -34.64 28.20
C LEU A 112 -2.92 -33.55 27.70
N ASP A 113 -1.69 -33.57 28.19
CA ASP A 113 -0.60 -32.70 27.76
C ASP A 113 -0.53 -32.63 26.22
N SER A 114 -0.78 -31.45 25.67
CA SER A 114 -0.95 -31.26 24.22
C SER A 114 -0.19 -30.04 23.72
N ARG A 115 1.13 -30.04 23.90
CA ARG A 115 2.04 -29.38 22.95
C ARG A 115 2.34 -30.32 21.78
N HIS A 116 1.39 -30.48 20.88
CA HIS A 116 1.65 -31.10 19.57
C HIS A 116 1.02 -30.24 18.49
N LEU A 117 1.87 -29.49 17.77
CA LEU A 117 1.51 -28.96 16.47
C LEU A 117 1.22 -30.16 15.56
N ILE A 118 -0.03 -30.35 15.13
CA ILE A 118 -0.35 -31.39 14.18
C ILE A 118 0.05 -30.87 12.79
N PHE A 119 1.28 -31.20 12.37
CA PHE A 119 1.66 -31.08 10.97
C PHE A 119 1.04 -32.25 10.22
N ARG A 120 0.06 -31.99 9.35
CA ARG A 120 -0.37 -32.97 8.36
C ARG A 120 -0.02 -32.45 6.98
N PHE A 121 0.92 -33.13 6.34
CA PHE A 121 1.25 -32.93 4.94
C PHE A 121 0.09 -33.47 4.11
N LEU A 122 -0.51 -32.62 3.27
CA LEU A 122 -1.44 -33.06 2.25
C LEU A 122 -0.64 -33.20 0.96
N VAL A 123 -0.12 -34.39 0.69
CA VAL A 123 0.43 -34.71 -0.63
C VAL A 123 -0.74 -35.14 -1.50
N ILE A 124 -1.10 -34.32 -2.49
CA ILE A 124 -2.11 -34.68 -3.48
C ILE A 124 -1.39 -35.31 -4.66
N GLU A 125 -1.36 -36.64 -4.72
CA GLU A 125 -0.97 -37.37 -5.93
C GLU A 125 -2.17 -37.42 -6.89
N ALA A 126 -2.03 -36.77 -8.04
CA ALA A 126 -2.96 -36.94 -9.15
C ALA A 126 -2.31 -37.85 -10.20
N ASP A 127 -2.70 -39.12 -10.21
CA ASP A 127 -2.34 -40.04 -11.29
C ASP A 127 -3.25 -39.80 -12.50
N PHE A 128 -2.63 -39.45 -13.63
CA PHE A 128 -3.34 -39.23 -14.89
C PHE A 128 -3.28 -40.50 -15.76
N LEU A 129 -4.46 -41.02 -16.14
CA LEU A 129 -4.61 -41.93 -17.27
C LEU A 129 -5.09 -41.10 -18.46
N GLU A 130 -4.17 -40.75 -19.36
CA GLU A 130 -4.54 -40.35 -20.72
C GLU A 130 -4.84 -41.63 -21.52
N ASN A 131 -6.10 -41.79 -21.91
CA ASN A 131 -6.44 -42.68 -23.02
C ASN A 131 -6.14 -41.93 -24.31
N ASP A 132 -4.89 -41.98 -24.77
CA ASP A 132 -4.63 -42.11 -26.19
C ASP A 132 -3.29 -42.81 -26.43
N ALA A 133 -3.26 -43.60 -27.51
CA ALA A 133 -2.17 -44.50 -27.83
C ALA A 133 -0.83 -43.76 -27.96
N MET A 134 0.22 -44.35 -27.37
CA MET A 134 1.63 -43.90 -27.29
C MET A 134 2.02 -43.00 -26.10
N SER A 135 2.15 -43.65 -24.95
CA SER A 135 3.32 -43.60 -24.04
C SER A 135 4.03 -42.25 -23.82
N THR A 136 3.64 -41.56 -22.72
CA THR A 136 4.56 -41.29 -21.59
C THR A 136 3.76 -40.84 -20.37
N LYS A 137 3.77 -41.61 -19.27
CA LYS A 137 3.19 -41.18 -17.98
C LYS A 137 3.99 -39.98 -17.46
N LYS A 138 3.39 -38.80 -17.42
CA LYS A 138 3.91 -37.65 -16.65
C LYS A 138 3.09 -37.51 -15.37
N SER A 139 3.69 -37.86 -14.24
CA SER A 139 3.15 -37.54 -12.92
C SER A 139 3.61 -36.12 -12.55
N ILE A 140 2.66 -35.22 -12.29
CA ILE A 140 2.94 -33.88 -11.75
C ILE A 140 2.70 -33.96 -10.24
N HIS A 141 3.71 -33.62 -9.43
CA HIS A 141 3.59 -33.54 -7.98
C HIS A 141 3.33 -32.08 -7.60
N ILE A 142 2.11 -31.77 -7.17
CA ILE A 142 1.77 -30.46 -6.59
C ILE A 142 1.90 -30.60 -5.08
N LEU A 143 2.97 -30.06 -4.51
CA LEU A 143 3.16 -30.02 -3.06
C LEU A 143 2.43 -28.78 -2.50
N LEU A 144 1.21 -28.96 -1.99
CA LEU A 144 0.47 -27.90 -1.32
C LEU A 144 0.82 -27.90 0.18
N ILE A 145 1.63 -26.96 0.64
CA ILE A 145 1.96 -26.80 2.06
C ILE A 145 0.90 -25.91 2.71
N VAL A 146 -0.04 -26.51 3.45
CA VAL A 146 -1.06 -25.79 4.21
C VAL A 146 -0.65 -25.75 5.68
N PHE A 147 -0.31 -24.57 6.20
CA PHE A 147 -0.02 -24.38 7.62
C PHE A 147 -1.31 -24.16 8.42
N PHE A 148 -1.59 -25.03 9.39
CA PHE A 148 -2.60 -24.80 10.42
C PHE A 148 -1.93 -24.53 11.76
N VAL A 149 -1.97 -23.27 12.22
CA VAL A 149 -1.60 -22.94 13.61
C VAL A 149 -2.87 -22.99 14.47
N ALA A 150 -3.02 -24.05 15.24
CA ALA A 150 -4.00 -24.09 16.33
C ALA A 150 -3.31 -23.61 17.61
N SER A 151 -3.55 -22.36 18.02
CA SER A 151 -3.19 -21.90 19.35
C SER A 151 -4.22 -22.40 20.36
N VAL A 152 -3.78 -23.19 21.35
CA VAL A 152 -4.55 -23.48 22.56
C VAL A 152 -4.10 -22.48 23.61
N SER A 153 -4.99 -21.55 23.98
CA SER A 153 -4.76 -20.68 25.14
C SER A 153 -4.92 -21.54 26.40
N ALA A 154 -3.83 -21.86 27.08
CA ALA A 154 -3.90 -22.23 28.49
C ALA A 154 -4.33 -20.98 29.28
N GLU A 155 -5.30 -21.12 30.18
CA GLU A 155 -5.60 -20.06 31.16
C GLU A 155 -4.40 -19.94 32.11
N ASP A 156 -3.68 -18.82 32.03
CA ASP A 156 -2.56 -18.51 32.92
C ASP A 156 -3.08 -18.27 34.36
N PRO A 157 -2.42 -18.78 35.42
CA PRO A 157 -2.89 -18.60 36.79
C PRO A 157 -2.74 -17.13 37.19
N ARG A 158 -3.88 -16.44 37.35
CA ARG A 158 -4.10 -15.13 37.99
C ARG A 158 -2.84 -14.23 38.13
N PRO A 159 -2.74 -13.11 37.39
CA PRO A 159 -1.60 -12.22 37.52
C PRO A 159 -1.57 -11.56 38.91
N SER A 160 -0.40 -11.56 39.54
CA SER A 160 -0.09 -10.67 40.64
C SER A 160 -0.38 -9.23 40.20
N LYS A 161 -1.12 -8.48 41.01
CA LYS A 161 -1.51 -7.10 40.77
C LYS A 161 -0.27 -6.20 40.57
N SER A 162 0.22 -6.08 39.34
CA SER A 162 0.93 -4.87 38.90
C SER A 162 -0.12 -3.98 38.25
N ALA A 163 -0.29 -2.77 38.77
CA ALA A 163 -1.23 -1.79 38.23
C ALA A 163 -0.73 -1.32 36.85
N HIS A 164 -1.10 -2.03 35.78
CA HIS A 164 -1.19 -1.45 34.45
C HIS A 164 -2.49 -0.64 34.41
N THR A 165 -2.37 0.67 34.51
CA THR A 165 -3.43 1.59 34.10
C THR A 165 -3.67 1.40 32.61
N THR A 166 -4.55 0.45 32.25
CA THR A 166 -5.22 0.44 30.94
C THR A 166 -6.08 1.68 30.89
N THR A 167 -5.54 2.77 30.34
CA THR A 167 -6.36 3.91 29.94
C THR A 167 -7.38 3.39 28.95
N ASP A 168 -8.65 3.52 29.28
CA ASP A 168 -9.77 3.24 28.40
C ASP A 168 -9.73 4.22 27.23
N VAL A 169 -8.99 3.88 26.17
CA VAL A 169 -8.87 4.71 24.98
C VAL A 169 -10.08 4.45 24.10
N THR A 170 -11.23 5.01 24.49
CA THR A 170 -12.39 5.10 23.60
C THR A 170 -12.05 6.11 22.49
N PRO A 171 -11.98 5.70 21.21
CA PRO A 171 -11.63 6.63 20.14
C PRO A 171 -12.69 7.72 20.02
N ARG A 172 -12.26 9.00 19.96
CA ARG A 172 -13.15 10.16 19.77
C ARG A 172 -12.86 10.84 18.46
N THR A 173 -13.89 11.09 17.67
CA THR A 173 -13.78 11.78 16.38
C THR A 173 -13.89 13.28 16.57
N PHE A 174 -13.07 14.03 15.85
CA PHE A 174 -13.20 15.47 15.69
C PHE A 174 -13.30 15.84 14.21
N SER A 175 -13.93 16.97 13.93
CA SER A 175 -14.07 17.45 12.56
C SER A 175 -14.24 18.96 12.46
N SER A 176 -13.93 19.51 11.30
CA SER A 176 -14.29 20.85 10.85
C SER A 176 -14.79 20.79 9.42
N ILE A 177 -15.74 21.66 9.08
CA ILE A 177 -16.23 21.84 7.72
C ILE A 177 -16.27 23.31 7.36
N GLY A 178 -16.14 23.59 6.07
CA GLY A 178 -16.45 24.88 5.48
C GLY A 178 -17.23 24.67 4.19
N LYS A 179 -18.29 25.46 4.02
CA LYS A 179 -19.12 25.43 2.83
C LYS A 179 -19.10 26.80 2.18
N GLU A 180 -18.59 26.85 0.95
CA GLU A 180 -18.63 28.03 0.08
C GLU A 180 -18.08 29.30 0.74
N LYS A 181 -16.95 29.19 1.44
CA LYS A 181 -16.39 30.32 2.17
C LYS A 181 -15.53 31.17 1.24
N ALA A 182 -15.93 32.42 0.99
CA ALA A 182 -15.16 33.39 0.21
C ALA A 182 -14.07 34.05 1.08
N ILE A 183 -13.12 33.26 1.58
CA ILE A 183 -12.11 33.69 2.56
C ILE A 183 -10.69 33.72 1.98
N LEU A 184 -10.48 33.19 0.77
CA LEU A 184 -9.17 33.20 0.14
C LEU A 184 -8.81 34.63 -0.33
N LYS A 185 -7.60 35.04 0.06
CA LYS A 185 -6.97 36.30 -0.31
C LYS A 185 -5.53 35.98 -0.73
N ALA A 186 -5.04 36.69 -1.75
CA ALA A 186 -3.68 36.53 -2.25
C ALA A 186 -2.67 36.70 -1.10
N ASP A 187 -1.64 35.87 -1.09
CA ASP A 187 -0.50 35.95 -0.17
C ASP A 187 -0.89 35.97 1.32
N THR A 188 -2.08 35.47 1.66
CA THR A 188 -2.61 35.47 3.03
C THR A 188 -2.92 34.05 3.47
N GLU A 189 -2.27 33.61 4.55
CA GLU A 189 -2.59 32.33 5.16
C GLU A 189 -3.95 32.42 5.88
N VAL A 190 -4.80 31.41 5.64
CA VAL A 190 -6.11 31.29 6.26
C VAL A 190 -6.20 29.97 7.01
N VAL A 191 -6.42 30.05 8.33
CA VAL A 191 -6.61 28.87 9.18
C VAL A 191 -8.02 28.31 8.99
N LEU A 192 -8.11 27.04 8.60
CA LEU A 192 -9.38 26.32 8.39
C LEU A 192 -9.77 25.47 9.60
N PHE A 193 -8.76 25.03 10.35
CA PHE A 193 -8.93 24.19 11.52
C PHE A 193 -7.78 24.38 12.50
N HIS A 194 -8.10 24.47 13.79
CA HIS A 194 -7.13 24.46 14.87
C HIS A 194 -7.70 23.66 16.04
N ARG A 195 -6.93 22.71 16.55
CA ARG A 195 -7.33 21.86 17.66
C ARG A 195 -6.17 21.65 18.62
N LYS A 196 -6.44 21.78 19.92
CA LYS A 196 -5.54 21.37 21.00
C LYS A 196 -5.85 19.94 21.46
N GLY A 197 -4.86 19.31 22.08
CA GLY A 197 -4.88 17.93 22.55
C GLY A 197 -4.07 16.98 21.66
N LYS A 198 -4.01 15.71 22.06
CA LYS A 198 -3.39 14.61 21.30
C LYS A 198 -4.40 14.01 20.33
N GLY A 199 -3.98 13.62 19.13
CA GLY A 199 -4.83 12.92 18.18
C GLY A 199 -4.11 12.60 16.88
N CYS A 200 -4.88 12.20 15.87
CA CYS A 200 -4.38 11.97 14.52
C CYS A 200 -5.39 12.51 13.52
N LEU A 201 -4.93 13.36 12.59
CA LEU A 201 -5.73 13.70 11.41
C LEU A 201 -5.80 12.47 10.50
N THR A 202 -6.97 12.21 9.92
CA THR A 202 -7.22 10.98 9.15
C THR A 202 -7.88 11.22 7.81
N HIS A 203 -8.45 12.40 7.60
CA HIS A 203 -9.11 12.76 6.36
C HIS A 203 -9.15 14.27 6.18
N MET A 204 -8.75 14.71 5.00
CA MET A 204 -8.95 16.06 4.51
C MET A 204 -9.57 15.96 3.11
N TRP A 205 -10.54 16.81 2.83
CA TRP A 205 -11.06 17.03 1.49
C TRP A 205 -11.18 18.53 1.27
N PHE A 206 -10.84 18.99 0.07
CA PHE A 206 -10.90 20.39 -0.32
C PHE A 206 -11.47 20.54 -1.73
N ALA A 207 -12.24 21.60 -1.92
CA ALA A 207 -12.49 22.17 -3.23
C ALA A 207 -12.09 23.65 -3.18
N MET A 208 -11.01 24.00 -3.88
CA MET A 208 -10.42 25.34 -3.98
C MET A 208 -9.58 25.46 -5.25
N ASP A 209 -9.12 26.67 -5.54
CA ASP A 209 -8.14 26.92 -6.60
C ASP A 209 -6.86 26.09 -6.37
N SER A 210 -6.39 25.38 -7.41
CA SER A 210 -5.23 24.48 -7.31
C SER A 210 -3.91 25.20 -7.05
N ARG A 211 -3.84 26.52 -7.25
CA ARG A 211 -2.71 27.39 -6.88
C ARG A 211 -2.75 27.77 -5.40
N THR A 212 -3.31 26.90 -4.56
CA THR A 212 -3.40 27.08 -3.11
C THR A 212 -2.56 26.02 -2.43
N ARG A 213 -1.65 26.44 -1.56
CA ARG A 213 -0.86 25.53 -0.73
C ARG A 213 -1.64 25.13 0.51
N ILE A 214 -1.46 23.90 0.95
CA ILE A 214 -2.01 23.36 2.20
C ILE A 214 -0.86 23.29 3.21
N ARG A 215 -1.04 23.95 4.35
CA ARG A 215 -0.03 24.09 5.40
C ARG A 215 -0.54 23.48 6.70
N ILE A 216 0.20 22.53 7.24
CA ILE A 216 -0.17 21.82 8.48
C ILE A 216 0.96 22.01 9.48
N TYR A 217 0.59 22.56 10.63
CA TYR A 217 1.47 22.81 11.76
C TYR A 217 1.11 21.83 12.86
N VAL A 218 2.13 21.13 13.35
CA VAL A 218 2.00 20.10 14.37
C VAL A 218 2.71 20.51 15.65
N ASP A 219 2.03 20.33 16.78
CA ASP A 219 2.55 20.56 18.12
C ASP A 219 3.07 21.99 18.39
N GLY A 220 2.40 22.99 17.82
CA GLY A 220 2.66 24.41 18.08
C GLY A 220 3.92 24.97 17.41
N GLU A 221 4.46 24.24 16.42
CA GLU A 221 5.55 24.73 15.60
C GLU A 221 5.21 26.01 14.82
N GLN A 222 6.23 26.82 14.59
CA GLN A 222 6.11 28.09 13.85
C GLN A 222 6.28 27.90 12.34
N THR A 223 7.03 26.89 11.94
CA THR A 223 7.20 26.46 10.54
C THR A 223 6.42 25.17 10.34
N PRO A 224 5.54 25.07 9.32
CA PRO A 224 4.73 23.88 9.13
C PRO A 224 5.60 22.67 8.76
N SER A 225 5.37 21.54 9.41
CA SER A 225 5.95 20.24 9.05
C SER A 225 5.50 19.77 7.67
N ILE A 226 4.34 20.25 7.22
CA ILE A 226 3.80 19.95 5.89
C ILE A 226 3.40 21.28 5.25
N ASP A 227 4.08 21.63 4.18
CA ASP A 227 3.71 22.71 3.27
C ASP A 227 3.70 22.16 1.85
N MET A 228 2.51 21.90 1.31
CA MET A 228 2.35 21.25 0.01
C MET A 228 1.60 22.12 -0.98
N ALA A 229 2.07 22.17 -2.23
CA ALA A 229 1.22 22.52 -3.35
C ALA A 229 0.09 21.49 -3.48
N GLN A 230 -1.14 21.94 -3.77
CA GLN A 230 -2.31 21.06 -3.78
C GLN A 230 -2.10 19.85 -4.68
N ASP A 231 -1.66 20.04 -5.93
CA ASP A 231 -1.55 18.96 -6.89
C ASP A 231 -0.42 17.97 -6.52
N LEU A 232 0.79 18.47 -6.26
CA LEU A 232 1.95 17.64 -5.88
C LEU A 232 1.71 16.86 -4.57
N GLY A 233 1.03 17.47 -3.60
CA GLY A 233 0.62 16.82 -2.35
C GLY A 233 -0.41 15.70 -2.52
N HIS A 234 -1.00 15.59 -3.71
CA HIS A 234 -1.91 14.52 -4.12
C HIS A 234 -1.33 13.71 -5.30
N GLY A 235 0.00 13.72 -5.47
CA GLY A 235 0.69 12.89 -6.46
C GLY A 235 0.50 13.35 -7.91
N TYR A 236 0.12 14.60 -8.16
CA TYR A 236 -0.17 15.13 -9.50
C TYR A 236 0.79 16.26 -9.88
N ALA A 237 1.32 16.21 -11.10
CA ALA A 237 1.99 17.35 -11.74
C ALA A 237 1.52 17.49 -13.18
N PHE A 238 1.87 18.60 -13.83
CA PHE A 238 1.60 18.85 -15.25
C PHE A 238 0.10 18.71 -15.62
N GLY A 239 -0.80 19.12 -14.73
CA GLY A 239 -2.25 19.02 -14.89
C GLY A 239 -2.88 17.70 -14.42
N GLY A 240 -2.06 16.68 -14.14
CA GLY A 240 -2.47 15.40 -13.57
C GLY A 240 -3.37 14.53 -14.46
N PRO A 241 -3.89 13.41 -13.92
CA PRO A 241 -4.62 12.38 -14.67
C PRO A 241 -6.10 12.72 -14.81
N PRO A 242 -6.80 12.37 -15.91
CA PRO A 242 -8.22 12.70 -16.07
C PRO A 242 -9.06 12.25 -14.87
N GLU A 243 -10.03 13.08 -14.45
CA GLU A 243 -10.92 12.74 -13.34
C GLU A 243 -12.03 11.77 -13.77
N PRO A 244 -12.54 10.91 -12.86
CA PRO A 244 -12.07 10.71 -11.47
C PRO A 244 -10.77 9.90 -11.40
N TRP A 245 -9.91 10.24 -10.44
CA TRP A 245 -8.67 9.51 -10.16
C TRP A 245 -8.44 9.38 -8.65
N GLY A 246 -7.87 8.28 -8.18
CA GLY A 246 -7.47 8.18 -6.79
C GLY A 246 -7.24 6.77 -6.28
N VAL A 247 -6.52 6.75 -5.16
CA VAL A 247 -6.18 5.59 -4.33
C VAL A 247 -6.67 5.80 -2.92
N ARG A 248 -6.48 4.82 -2.03
CA ARG A 248 -6.93 4.90 -0.64
C ARG A 248 -6.44 6.16 0.07
N GLN A 249 -5.21 6.58 -0.21
CA GLN A 249 -4.53 7.65 0.51
C GLN A 249 -4.82 9.03 -0.08
N PHE A 250 -5.05 9.18 -1.38
CA PHE A 250 -5.42 10.47 -1.98
C PHE A 250 -6.18 10.31 -3.30
N GLY A 251 -6.88 11.35 -3.75
CA GLY A 251 -7.56 11.34 -5.04
C GLY A 251 -8.13 12.70 -5.45
N ARG A 252 -8.66 12.77 -6.67
CA ARG A 252 -9.38 13.93 -7.22
C ARG A 252 -10.67 13.56 -7.94
N LYS A 253 -11.75 14.28 -7.63
CA LYS A 253 -13.08 14.23 -8.28
C LYS A 253 -13.87 15.49 -7.92
N GLY A 254 -13.76 16.55 -8.71
CA GLY A 254 -14.37 17.85 -8.43
C GLY A 254 -13.81 18.56 -7.17
N GLY A 255 -12.67 18.07 -6.67
CA GLY A 255 -12.04 18.40 -5.40
C GLY A 255 -11.01 17.33 -5.07
N VAL A 256 -10.10 17.60 -4.14
CA VAL A 256 -9.02 16.69 -3.76
C VAL A 256 -9.25 16.14 -2.35
N TYR A 257 -8.82 14.91 -2.08
CA TYR A 257 -8.78 14.39 -0.71
C TYR A 257 -7.45 13.74 -0.39
N ASN A 258 -7.10 13.79 0.88
CA ASN A 258 -5.94 13.13 1.47
C ASN A 258 -6.35 12.43 2.77
N ASN A 259 -5.98 11.15 2.90
CA ASN A 259 -6.27 10.26 4.02
C ASN A 259 -4.99 9.85 4.78
N PHE A 260 -3.92 10.65 4.65
CA PHE A 260 -2.68 10.44 5.41
C PHE A 260 -2.96 10.54 6.90
N ARG A 261 -2.21 9.75 7.66
CA ARG A 261 -2.31 9.77 9.12
C ARG A 261 -1.32 10.80 9.63
N ILE A 262 -1.83 11.90 10.17
CA ILE A 262 -0.98 12.98 10.69
C ILE A 262 -1.14 12.99 12.21
N PRO A 263 -0.31 12.23 12.95
CA PRO A 263 -0.33 12.22 14.41
C PRO A 263 0.18 13.55 14.97
N PHE A 264 -0.41 13.97 16.10
CA PHE A 264 -0.02 15.16 16.86
C PHE A 264 -0.21 14.92 18.35
N GLY A 265 0.65 15.50 19.17
CA GLY A 265 0.72 15.30 20.62
C GLY A 265 0.05 16.40 21.44
N SER A 266 0.13 17.66 20.99
CA SER A 266 -0.36 18.81 21.76
C SER A 266 -1.34 19.68 20.98
N GLU A 267 -1.14 19.89 19.68
CA GLU A 267 -2.09 20.58 18.82
C GLU A 267 -1.85 20.34 17.33
N ILE A 268 -2.86 20.62 16.51
CA ILE A 268 -2.75 20.66 15.06
C ILE A 268 -3.48 21.87 14.50
N LYS A 269 -2.84 22.55 13.54
CA LYS A 269 -3.41 23.66 12.77
C LYS A 269 -3.32 23.35 11.30
N VAL A 270 -4.46 23.35 10.60
CA VAL A 270 -4.55 23.20 9.14
C VAL A 270 -4.94 24.54 8.56
N ALA A 271 -4.11 25.04 7.67
CA ALA A 271 -4.26 26.31 6.99
C ALA A 271 -4.06 26.15 5.48
N VAL A 272 -4.49 27.17 4.74
CA VAL A 272 -4.29 27.28 3.30
C VAL A 272 -3.67 28.63 2.94
N LEU A 273 -2.80 28.64 1.94
CA LEU A 273 -2.11 29.83 1.47
C LEU A 273 -2.18 29.88 -0.07
N PRO A 274 -3.05 30.75 -0.64
CA PRO A 274 -3.03 31.01 -2.08
C PRO A 274 -1.68 31.58 -2.50
N THR A 275 -1.07 31.00 -3.55
CA THR A 275 0.20 31.49 -4.13
C THR A 275 -0.02 32.38 -5.35
N THR A 276 -1.27 32.54 -5.78
CA THR A 276 -1.62 33.48 -6.84
C THR A 276 -1.93 34.87 -6.29
N LYS A 277 -1.48 35.90 -7.01
CA LYS A 277 -1.83 37.30 -6.74
C LYS A 277 -3.18 37.70 -7.33
N VAL A 278 -3.67 36.93 -8.30
CA VAL A 278 -4.91 37.20 -9.03
C VAL A 278 -5.76 35.95 -9.06
N PHE A 279 -7.03 36.10 -8.65
CA PHE A 279 -8.04 35.09 -8.87
C PHE A 279 -8.79 35.46 -10.14
N ASP A 280 -8.85 34.54 -11.10
CA ASP A 280 -9.44 34.79 -12.41
C ASP A 280 -10.96 34.97 -12.30
N ARG A 281 -11.58 34.34 -11.30
CA ARG A 281 -13.01 34.45 -11.00
C ARG A 281 -13.25 34.67 -9.51
N VAL A 282 -14.38 35.31 -9.18
CA VAL A 282 -14.85 35.44 -7.78
C VAL A 282 -15.05 34.07 -7.13
N THR A 283 -15.40 33.05 -7.92
CA THR A 283 -15.53 31.67 -7.46
C THR A 283 -14.23 31.06 -6.98
N ASP A 284 -13.09 31.50 -7.50
CA ASP A 284 -11.78 30.93 -7.18
C ASP A 284 -11.31 31.39 -5.79
N ARG A 285 -11.99 32.40 -5.23
CA ARG A 285 -11.82 32.86 -3.84
C ARG A 285 -12.60 32.03 -2.83
N LYS A 286 -13.48 31.13 -3.30
CA LYS A 286 -14.32 30.27 -2.48
C LYS A 286 -13.58 28.97 -2.19
N ILE A 287 -13.74 28.48 -0.97
CA ILE A 287 -13.23 27.18 -0.53
C ILE A 287 -14.32 26.38 0.17
N TRP A 288 -14.30 25.08 -0.07
CA TRP A 288 -15.00 24.08 0.71
C TRP A 288 -13.98 23.14 1.32
N TRP A 289 -14.22 22.70 2.55
CA TRP A 289 -13.36 21.72 3.19
C TRP A 289 -14.12 20.78 4.11
N ILE A 290 -13.55 19.59 4.27
CA ILE A 290 -13.85 18.64 5.33
C ILE A 290 -12.52 18.25 5.94
N ILE A 291 -12.36 18.42 7.24
CA ILE A 291 -11.16 18.00 7.99
C ILE A 291 -11.66 17.11 9.11
N ARG A 292 -11.14 15.88 9.21
CA ARG A 292 -11.51 14.91 10.25
C ARG A 292 -10.28 14.22 10.81
N GLY A 293 -10.39 13.84 12.07
CA GLY A 293 -9.41 13.00 12.74
C GLY A 293 -10.00 12.29 13.95
N SER A 294 -9.17 11.50 14.60
CA SER A 294 -9.56 10.71 15.76
C SER A 294 -8.49 10.78 16.84
N GLU A 295 -8.94 10.76 18.09
CA GLU A 295 -8.09 10.56 19.27
C GLU A 295 -7.90 9.05 19.49
N GLY A 296 -6.72 8.66 19.99
CA GLY A 296 -6.53 7.29 20.48
C GLY A 296 -6.37 6.22 19.41
N ILE A 297 -6.14 6.60 18.15
CA ILE A 297 -5.84 5.64 17.08
C ILE A 297 -4.32 5.53 16.88
N PRO A 298 -3.75 4.31 16.84
CA PRO A 298 -2.34 4.15 16.48
C PRO A 298 -2.13 4.47 15.00
N VAL A 299 -0.95 5.00 14.68
CA VAL A 299 -0.47 5.14 13.31
C VAL A 299 0.42 3.95 13.00
N THR A 300 0.27 3.37 11.81
CA THR A 300 1.01 2.18 11.39
C THR A 300 1.61 2.37 10.00
N VAL A 301 2.79 1.80 9.77
CA VAL A 301 3.43 1.64 8.46
C VAL A 301 3.90 0.19 8.36
N GLY A 302 3.59 -0.53 7.28
CA GLY A 302 3.96 -1.95 7.16
C GLY A 302 3.41 -2.84 8.29
N GLY A 303 2.25 -2.50 8.85
CA GLY A 303 1.70 -3.18 10.02
C GLY A 303 2.41 -2.90 11.36
N VAL A 304 3.52 -2.16 11.36
CA VAL A 304 4.25 -1.75 12.57
C VAL A 304 3.59 -0.51 13.16
N SER A 305 3.23 -0.54 14.44
CA SER A 305 2.74 0.64 15.16
C SER A 305 3.88 1.60 15.44
N LEU A 306 3.73 2.85 14.99
CA LEU A 306 4.70 3.90 15.23
C LEU A 306 4.63 4.39 16.68
N PRO A 307 5.74 4.92 17.25
CA PRO A 307 5.71 5.49 18.60
C PRO A 307 4.83 6.73 18.68
N ASP A 308 4.35 7.05 19.88
CA ASP A 308 3.51 8.22 20.16
C ASP A 308 4.18 9.58 19.79
N THR A 309 5.50 9.59 19.70
CA THR A 309 6.32 10.75 19.31
C THR A 309 6.44 10.90 17.79
N ALA A 310 5.95 9.95 17.00
CA ALA A 310 6.01 10.00 15.54
C ALA A 310 5.21 11.18 14.99
N ARG A 311 5.80 11.93 14.05
CA ARG A 311 5.17 13.03 13.32
C ARG A 311 5.41 12.86 11.83
N LEU A 312 4.41 13.21 11.02
CA LEU A 312 4.56 13.20 9.57
C LEU A 312 5.16 14.53 9.11
N HIS A 313 6.24 14.44 8.35
CA HIS A 313 6.95 15.54 7.73
C HIS A 313 6.91 15.41 6.20
N LEU A 314 6.89 16.55 5.52
CA LEU A 314 7.05 16.63 4.08
C LEU A 314 8.37 17.36 3.75
N TYR A 315 9.28 16.65 3.11
CA TYR A 315 10.46 17.22 2.47
C TYR A 315 10.13 17.52 1.01
N ARG A 316 10.64 18.64 0.51
CA ARG A 316 10.35 19.11 -0.84
C ARG A 316 11.64 19.54 -1.54
N LEU A 317 11.73 19.15 -2.80
CA LEU A 317 12.69 19.64 -3.78
C LEU A 317 11.83 20.15 -4.94
N GLU A 318 11.84 21.44 -5.23
CA GLU A 318 10.96 22.06 -6.24
C GLU A 318 11.83 22.71 -7.33
N ASP A 319 11.51 22.44 -8.60
CA ASP A 319 12.20 22.97 -9.78
C ASP A 319 13.74 22.78 -9.77
N TYR A 320 14.22 21.63 -9.27
CA TYR A 320 15.65 21.34 -9.19
C TYR A 320 16.21 20.89 -10.54
N HIS A 321 17.13 21.65 -11.08
CA HIS A 321 17.86 21.29 -12.28
C HIS A 321 19.07 20.41 -11.93
N ALA A 322 19.12 19.19 -12.46
CA ALA A 322 20.21 18.26 -12.26
C ALA A 322 20.96 18.00 -13.57
N GLU A 323 22.29 18.10 -13.50
CA GLU A 323 23.17 17.77 -14.61
C GLU A 323 23.27 16.25 -14.81
N PRO A 324 23.63 15.76 -16.02
CA PRO A 324 23.82 14.34 -16.28
C PRO A 324 24.75 13.68 -15.25
N LEU A 325 24.30 12.57 -14.67
CA LEU A 325 24.99 11.78 -13.64
C LEU A 325 25.20 12.48 -12.30
N GLU A 326 24.63 13.68 -12.11
CA GLU A 326 24.57 14.31 -10.81
C GLU A 326 23.70 13.49 -9.87
N GLU A 327 24.24 13.15 -8.70
CA GLU A 327 23.48 12.60 -7.58
C GLU A 327 23.12 13.72 -6.61
N PHE A 328 21.83 13.83 -6.30
CA PHE A 328 21.27 14.90 -5.49
C PHE A 328 20.32 14.34 -4.42
N ASP A 329 20.19 15.10 -3.33
CA ASP A 329 19.43 14.67 -2.16
C ASP A 329 17.94 15.02 -2.34
N LEU A 330 17.07 14.02 -2.18
CA LEU A 330 15.62 14.17 -2.14
C LEU A 330 15.16 14.58 -0.74
N CYS A 331 15.76 14.00 0.29
CA CYS A 331 15.64 14.43 1.67
C CYS A 331 16.83 13.95 2.51
N GLU A 332 17.10 14.69 3.60
CA GLU A 332 18.01 14.28 4.67
C GLU A 332 17.27 14.40 6.00
N VAL A 333 17.21 13.29 6.72
CA VAL A 333 16.45 13.13 7.96
C VAL A 333 17.37 12.65 9.05
N ALA A 334 17.32 13.29 10.21
CA ALA A 334 18.06 12.86 11.39
C ALA A 334 17.20 11.98 12.30
N GLY A 335 17.84 11.09 13.06
CA GLY A 335 17.14 10.26 14.05
C GLY A 335 16.35 9.11 13.44
N ALA A 336 15.27 8.67 14.10
CA ALA A 336 14.55 7.49 13.69
C ALA A 336 13.28 7.85 12.92
N GLY A 337 12.89 6.98 11.99
CA GLY A 337 11.73 7.23 11.15
C GLY A 337 11.37 6.11 10.19
N ALA A 338 10.36 6.40 9.38
CA ALA A 338 9.89 5.55 8.29
C ALA A 338 9.57 6.42 7.07
N LEU A 339 10.15 6.07 5.92
CA LEU A 339 9.73 6.62 4.65
C LEU A 339 8.30 6.15 4.36
N TYR A 340 7.40 7.07 4.03
CA TYR A 340 5.99 6.77 3.80
C TYR A 340 5.61 6.85 2.33
N GLN A 341 6.00 7.92 1.63
CA GLN A 341 5.57 8.17 0.26
C GLN A 341 6.59 9.05 -0.48
N VAL A 342 6.83 8.77 -1.75
CA VAL A 342 7.66 9.61 -2.64
C VAL A 342 6.91 9.90 -3.93
N THR A 343 6.73 11.18 -4.26
CA THR A 343 6.22 11.65 -5.55
C THR A 343 7.36 12.31 -6.30
N VAL A 344 7.57 11.93 -7.56
CA VAL A 344 8.52 12.57 -8.47
C VAL A 344 7.78 13.05 -9.71
N ALA A 345 7.92 14.33 -10.01
CA ALA A 345 7.63 14.91 -11.30
C ALA A 345 8.96 15.32 -11.95
N ALA A 346 9.22 14.87 -13.17
CA ALA A 346 10.48 15.15 -13.85
C ALA A 346 10.26 15.49 -15.32
N GLU A 347 11.15 16.31 -15.86
CA GLU A 347 11.21 16.75 -17.24
C GLU A 347 12.65 16.66 -17.75
N GLY A 348 12.91 15.83 -18.75
CA GLY A 348 14.22 15.80 -19.40
C GLY A 348 14.36 16.90 -20.44
N GLU A 349 15.50 17.59 -20.48
CA GLU A 349 15.67 18.87 -21.21
C GLU A 349 16.20 18.70 -22.63
N ARG A 350 16.39 17.46 -23.07
CA ARG A 350 16.72 17.15 -24.47
C ARG A 350 15.44 17.05 -25.29
N PRO A 351 15.34 17.76 -26.44
CA PRO A 351 14.19 17.66 -27.33
C PRO A 351 13.91 16.22 -27.72
N HIS A 352 12.65 15.81 -27.64
CA HIS A 352 12.27 14.44 -27.93
C HIS A 352 12.46 14.07 -29.41
N GLY A 353 13.14 12.95 -29.65
CA GLY A 353 13.34 12.36 -30.98
C GLY A 353 13.98 10.97 -30.96
N ASP A 354 14.56 10.57 -29.82
CA ASP A 354 15.13 9.25 -29.57
C ASP A 354 14.62 8.72 -28.20
N TRP A 355 14.53 7.40 -28.04
CA TRP A 355 14.16 6.81 -26.74
C TRP A 355 15.19 7.14 -25.65
N ARG A 356 16.46 7.36 -26.02
CA ARG A 356 17.57 7.76 -25.13
C ARG A 356 17.36 9.09 -24.45
N ASP A 357 16.48 9.95 -24.97
CA ASP A 357 16.14 11.23 -24.33
C ASP A 357 15.50 11.01 -22.96
N GLN A 358 14.96 9.82 -22.69
CA GLN A 358 14.42 9.42 -21.39
C GLN A 358 15.50 8.87 -20.43
N GLY A 359 16.77 8.84 -20.82
CA GLY A 359 17.86 8.23 -20.05
C GLY A 359 18.08 8.83 -18.65
N TYR A 360 17.55 10.02 -18.37
CA TYR A 360 17.52 10.58 -17.02
C TYR A 360 16.73 9.70 -16.02
N GLN A 361 15.84 8.85 -16.52
CA GLN A 361 15.08 7.88 -15.73
C GLN A 361 15.88 6.63 -15.36
N GLU A 362 17.12 6.45 -15.84
CA GLU A 362 17.94 5.31 -15.41
C GLU A 362 18.40 5.39 -13.95
N GLY A 363 18.27 6.57 -13.33
CA GLY A 363 18.74 6.82 -11.98
C GLY A 363 18.12 5.90 -10.94
N CYS A 364 18.96 5.18 -10.21
CA CYS A 364 18.49 4.38 -9.08
C CYS A 364 18.16 5.26 -7.87
N THR A 365 17.03 5.01 -7.21
CA THR A 365 16.73 5.63 -5.92
C THR A 365 17.58 4.96 -4.83
N ARG A 366 18.30 5.76 -4.05
CA ARG A 366 19.26 5.28 -3.05
C ARG A 366 18.91 5.77 -1.66
N ALA A 367 19.06 4.90 -0.67
CA ALA A 367 18.91 5.24 0.74
C ALA A 367 20.22 4.98 1.48
N TYR A 368 20.79 6.03 2.07
CA TYR A 368 21.90 5.94 3.00
C TYR A 368 21.35 6.00 4.42
N PHE A 369 21.64 4.99 5.23
CA PHE A 369 21.16 4.90 6.61
C PHE A 369 22.26 5.31 7.58
N GLY A 370 22.01 6.35 8.38
CA GLY A 370 23.03 6.97 9.22
C GLY A 370 24.29 7.34 8.44
N ASP A 371 25.46 6.96 8.95
CA ASP A 371 26.75 7.29 8.35
C ASP A 371 27.28 6.20 7.39
N ALA A 372 26.41 5.29 6.93
CA ALA A 372 26.82 4.23 6.01
C ALA A 372 27.35 4.82 4.69
N PRO A 373 28.56 4.43 4.24
CA PRO A 373 29.15 4.99 3.03
C PRO A 373 28.49 4.46 1.75
N ASP A 374 27.94 3.25 1.80
CA ASP A 374 27.30 2.59 0.67
C ASP A 374 25.77 2.70 0.77
N PRO A 375 25.08 3.01 -0.34
CA PRO A 375 23.62 3.09 -0.33
C PRO A 375 22.98 1.71 -0.33
N THR A 376 21.81 1.61 0.29
CA THR A 376 20.82 0.59 -0.05
C THR A 376 20.05 1.07 -1.29
N PHE A 377 20.11 0.30 -2.37
CA PHE A 377 19.34 0.59 -3.58
C PHE A 377 17.87 0.22 -3.38
N LEU A 378 16.97 1.17 -3.61
CA LEU A 378 15.51 0.96 -3.57
C LEU A 378 14.92 0.70 -4.96
N SER A 379 15.73 0.83 -6.01
CA SER A 379 15.36 0.50 -7.38
C SER A 379 16.59 0.27 -8.26
N SER A 380 16.37 -0.32 -9.44
CA SER A 380 17.34 -0.44 -10.55
C SER A 380 17.26 0.69 -11.58
N GLY A 381 16.23 1.54 -11.48
CA GLY A 381 15.94 2.69 -12.33
C GLY A 381 14.84 3.54 -11.68
N LEU A 382 14.57 4.72 -12.22
CA LEU A 382 13.60 5.65 -11.64
C LEU A 382 12.18 5.20 -11.93
N GLU A 383 11.88 4.68 -13.12
CA GLU A 383 10.58 4.10 -13.42
C GLU A 383 10.35 2.79 -12.66
N ASP A 384 11.41 2.01 -12.46
CA ASP A 384 11.38 0.75 -11.69
C ASP A 384 11.00 1.03 -10.23
N TYR A 385 11.48 2.16 -9.68
CA TYR A 385 11.05 2.64 -8.36
C TYR A 385 9.54 2.88 -8.27
N PHE A 386 8.84 3.10 -9.39
CA PHE A 386 7.39 3.24 -9.42
C PHE A 386 6.67 1.95 -9.81
N VAL A 387 7.34 0.79 -9.78
CA VAL A 387 6.80 -0.51 -10.18
C VAL A 387 6.36 -0.51 -11.66
N SER A 388 7.18 0.14 -12.49
CA SER A 388 7.05 0.16 -13.93
C SER A 388 8.33 -0.41 -14.56
N SER A 389 8.48 -0.28 -15.87
CA SER A 389 9.72 -0.62 -16.58
C SER A 389 9.82 0.12 -17.91
N GLY A 390 11.05 0.25 -18.43
CA GLY A 390 11.34 0.71 -19.79
C GLY A 390 10.83 2.12 -20.06
N TYR A 391 11.08 3.05 -19.14
CA TYR A 391 10.61 4.44 -19.24
C TYR A 391 9.07 4.55 -19.37
N PHE A 392 8.36 3.74 -18.59
CA PHE A 392 6.89 3.60 -18.67
C PHE A 392 6.42 3.15 -20.07
N HIS A 393 7.05 2.11 -20.62
CA HIS A 393 6.86 1.64 -22.00
C HIS A 393 5.42 1.31 -22.39
N HIS A 394 4.56 0.95 -21.43
CA HIS A 394 3.13 0.71 -21.70
C HIS A 394 2.34 1.98 -22.06
N ARG A 395 2.95 3.17 -21.90
CA ARG A 395 2.41 4.50 -22.25
C ARG A 395 1.00 4.79 -21.71
N LYS A 396 0.65 4.16 -20.59
CA LYS A 396 -0.65 4.30 -19.93
C LYS A 396 -0.44 4.73 -18.48
N LEU A 397 -1.25 5.70 -18.07
CA LEU A 397 -1.38 6.06 -16.66
C LEU A 397 -1.89 4.84 -15.89
N PHE A 398 -1.40 4.65 -14.68
CA PHE A 398 -1.83 3.56 -13.82
C PHE A 398 -1.88 4.01 -12.37
N GLN A 399 -2.69 3.30 -11.58
CA GLN A 399 -2.76 3.46 -10.13
C GLN A 399 -2.92 2.08 -9.49
N SER A 400 -2.18 1.85 -8.43
CA SER A 400 -2.26 0.67 -7.59
C SER A 400 -2.21 1.09 -6.12
N PRO A 401 -2.44 0.17 -5.16
CA PRO A 401 -2.27 0.49 -3.75
C PRO A 401 -0.85 0.96 -3.35
N VAL A 402 0.17 0.59 -4.13
CA VAL A 402 1.60 0.83 -3.83
C VAL A 402 2.18 1.97 -4.66
N SER A 403 1.77 2.14 -5.92
CA SER A 403 2.35 3.15 -6.81
C SER A 403 1.39 3.59 -7.91
N GLY A 404 1.73 4.68 -8.60
CA GLY A 404 0.99 5.12 -9.77
C GLY A 404 1.76 6.10 -10.65
N LEU A 405 1.41 6.12 -11.93
CA LEU A 405 1.83 7.11 -12.93
C LEU A 405 0.63 8.02 -13.23
N THR A 406 0.74 9.29 -12.86
CA THR A 406 -0.34 10.27 -12.91
C THR A 406 -0.20 11.26 -14.06
N HIS A 407 0.98 11.34 -14.66
CA HIS A 407 1.22 12.08 -15.88
C HIS A 407 2.31 11.40 -16.72
N LEU A 408 2.14 11.41 -18.03
CA LEU A 408 3.17 11.01 -18.99
C LEU A 408 2.97 11.81 -20.28
N ASP A 409 3.96 12.60 -20.65
CA ASP A 409 4.05 13.28 -21.93
C ASP A 409 5.41 12.96 -22.55
N VAL A 410 5.41 11.98 -23.46
CA VAL A 410 6.63 11.50 -24.12
C VAL A 410 7.22 12.60 -25.03
N GLN A 411 6.39 13.43 -25.65
CA GLN A 411 6.84 14.48 -26.56
C GLN A 411 7.57 15.60 -25.81
N LYS A 412 7.13 15.91 -24.59
CA LYS A 412 7.80 16.87 -23.71
C LYS A 412 8.77 16.21 -22.75
N ASN A 413 8.95 14.90 -22.84
CA ASN A 413 9.82 14.12 -21.98
C ASN A 413 9.53 14.27 -20.48
N ARG A 414 8.24 14.30 -20.12
CA ARG A 414 7.74 14.54 -18.76
C ARG A 414 7.01 13.33 -18.18
N PHE A 415 7.16 13.11 -16.89
CA PHE A 415 6.29 12.20 -16.15
C PHE A 415 6.02 12.70 -14.73
N CYS A 416 4.95 12.19 -14.10
CA CYS A 416 4.72 12.32 -12.67
C CYS A 416 4.25 10.99 -12.12
N ALA A 417 4.93 10.49 -11.08
CA ALA A 417 4.63 9.21 -10.47
C ALA A 417 4.78 9.27 -8.95
N TYR A 418 4.13 8.35 -8.25
CA TYR A 418 4.19 8.22 -6.81
C TYR A 418 4.39 6.76 -6.38
N ARG A 419 5.07 6.55 -5.25
CA ARG A 419 5.17 5.26 -4.54
C ARG A 419 4.87 5.45 -3.05
N PHE A 420 4.13 4.54 -2.45
CA PHE A 420 3.97 4.34 -1.02
C PHE A 420 4.87 3.19 -0.55
N HIS A 421 5.35 3.28 0.68
CA HIS A 421 6.12 2.24 1.36
C HIS A 421 5.32 1.58 2.48
N ASP A 422 3.99 1.49 2.31
CA ASP A 422 3.13 0.78 3.25
C ASP A 422 3.32 -0.75 3.15
N GLU A 423 3.53 -1.30 1.95
CA GLU A 423 3.66 -2.74 1.71
C GLU A 423 5.13 -3.23 1.78
N ASP A 424 6.09 -2.33 1.54
CA ASP A 424 7.54 -2.57 1.53
C ASP A 424 8.27 -1.51 2.38
N PRO A 425 8.05 -1.52 3.71
CA PRO A 425 8.42 -0.39 4.54
C PRO A 425 9.93 -0.17 4.66
N VAL A 426 10.34 1.10 4.53
CA VAL A 426 11.73 1.54 4.72
C VAL A 426 11.84 2.27 6.06
N PHE A 427 12.32 1.55 7.08
CA PHE A 427 12.59 2.06 8.41
C PHE A 427 14.05 2.44 8.60
N PHE A 428 14.32 3.44 9.43
CA PHE A 428 15.66 3.85 9.80
C PHE A 428 15.70 4.30 11.28
N THR A 429 16.85 4.12 11.93
CA THR A 429 17.00 4.46 13.36
C THR A 429 17.93 5.64 13.60
N ASN A 430 18.91 5.86 12.73
CA ASN A 430 19.98 6.85 12.91
C ASN A 430 20.12 7.79 11.71
N GLY A 431 19.01 8.10 11.05
CA GLY A 431 18.92 9.01 9.92
C GLY A 431 18.74 8.30 8.58
N LEU A 432 18.23 9.05 7.63
CA LEU A 432 18.02 8.66 6.25
C LEU A 432 18.46 9.82 5.37
N ARG A 433 19.38 9.56 4.45
CA ARG A 433 19.61 10.41 3.29
C ARG A 433 19.10 9.67 2.06
N LEU A 434 18.02 10.18 1.46
CA LEU A 434 17.41 9.61 0.27
C LEU A 434 17.90 10.41 -0.94
N THR A 435 18.46 9.75 -1.94
CA THR A 435 19.04 10.41 -3.13
C THR A 435 18.50 9.81 -4.42
N LEU A 436 18.65 10.58 -5.48
CA LEU A 436 18.44 10.16 -6.86
C LEU A 436 19.61 10.66 -7.71
N ARG A 437 19.85 9.99 -8.84
CA ARG A 437 20.80 10.43 -9.85
C ARG A 437 20.08 10.77 -11.15
N CYS A 438 20.52 11.81 -11.85
CA CYS A 438 20.02 12.13 -13.18
C CYS A 438 20.62 11.16 -14.22
N GLY A 439 19.91 10.07 -14.49
CA GLY A 439 20.45 8.91 -15.20
C GLY A 439 21.39 8.07 -14.34
N GLU A 440 22.17 7.18 -14.95
CA GLU A 440 22.94 6.21 -14.17
C GLU A 440 24.31 5.85 -14.75
N LYS A 441 25.22 5.50 -13.83
CA LYS A 441 26.53 4.93 -14.11
C LYS A 441 26.88 3.86 -13.08
N LEU A 442 27.12 2.64 -13.56
CA LEU A 442 27.58 1.50 -12.76
C LEU A 442 28.78 0.86 -13.45
N ASP A 443 29.77 0.43 -12.67
CA ASP A 443 30.98 -0.27 -13.15
C ASP A 443 31.69 0.44 -14.32
N GLY A 444 31.73 1.77 -14.28
CA GLY A 444 32.35 2.60 -15.31
C GLY A 444 31.49 2.81 -16.58
N ARG A 445 30.38 2.08 -16.74
CA ARG A 445 29.44 2.22 -17.86
C ARG A 445 28.38 3.27 -17.54
N VAL A 446 28.23 4.24 -18.44
CA VAL A 446 27.11 5.18 -18.43
C VAL A 446 25.94 4.58 -19.22
N PHE A 447 24.74 4.63 -18.65
CA PHE A 447 23.53 4.12 -19.29
C PHE A 447 22.89 5.20 -20.16
N HIS A 448 22.79 4.92 -21.45
CA HIS A 448 21.91 5.61 -22.41
C HIS A 448 22.13 7.12 -22.64
N ASP A 449 23.25 7.69 -22.19
CA ASP A 449 23.60 9.11 -22.37
C ASP A 449 22.51 10.06 -21.85
N PRO A 450 22.34 10.14 -20.51
CA PRO A 450 21.23 10.86 -19.91
C PRO A 450 21.33 12.37 -20.19
N PRO A 451 20.22 13.05 -20.54
CA PRO A 451 20.21 14.50 -20.61
C PRO A 451 20.09 15.14 -19.22
N PRO A 452 20.38 16.45 -19.10
CA PRO A 452 19.93 17.22 -17.94
C PRO A 452 18.41 17.09 -17.77
N ALA A 453 17.95 17.19 -16.53
CA ALA A 453 16.54 17.12 -16.21
C ALA A 453 16.17 18.00 -15.03
N THR A 454 14.95 18.53 -15.05
CA THR A 454 14.35 19.26 -13.94
C THR A 454 13.46 18.32 -13.13
N TYR A 455 13.59 18.34 -11.80
CA TYR A 455 12.86 17.49 -10.85
C TYR A 455 12.06 18.33 -9.85
N THR A 456 10.84 17.90 -9.56
CA THR A 456 10.06 18.31 -8.39
C THR A 456 9.65 17.07 -7.61
N VAL A 457 10.09 16.96 -6.36
CA VAL A 457 10.00 15.76 -5.53
C VAL A 457 9.41 16.08 -4.17
N TYR A 458 8.38 15.35 -3.77
CA TYR A 458 7.79 15.39 -2.43
C TYR A 458 8.05 14.06 -1.73
N VAL A 459 8.72 14.11 -0.57
CA VAL A 459 9.05 12.93 0.24
C VAL A 459 8.36 13.06 1.60
N TRP A 460 7.49 12.10 1.90
CA TRP A 460 6.76 12.03 3.16
C TRP A 460 7.44 11.04 4.09
N VAL A 461 7.76 11.49 5.29
CA VAL A 461 8.51 10.72 6.28
C VAL A 461 7.83 10.83 7.63
N TYR A 462 7.58 9.70 8.29
CA TYR A 462 7.31 9.71 9.72
C TYR A 462 8.62 9.77 10.47
N GLU A 463 8.76 10.72 11.39
CA GLU A 463 9.97 10.91 12.20
C GLU A 463 9.63 10.84 13.68
N TRP A 464 10.50 10.21 14.47
CA TRP A 464 10.42 10.19 15.92
C TRP A 464 11.80 10.29 16.56
N ASN A 465 11.83 10.79 17.79
CA ASN A 465 13.04 10.91 18.62
C ASN A 465 14.15 11.83 18.05
N ALA A 466 13.85 12.66 17.04
CA ALA A 466 14.79 13.70 16.63
C ALA A 466 14.86 14.80 17.70
N ASN A 467 15.99 14.90 18.40
CA ASN A 467 16.38 16.13 19.06
C ASN A 467 16.44 17.22 17.97
N ARG A 468 15.38 18.00 17.83
CA ARG A 468 15.23 19.04 16.80
C ARG A 468 16.41 20.01 16.86
N LYS A 469 17.41 19.83 16.00
CA LYS A 469 18.14 20.99 15.46
C LYS A 469 17.33 21.51 14.28
N PRO A 470 17.00 22.81 14.23
CA PRO A 470 16.31 23.37 13.08
C PRO A 470 17.17 23.16 11.84
N ALA A 471 16.62 22.53 10.81
CA ALA A 471 17.23 22.50 9.49
C ALA A 471 17.41 23.95 9.02
N SER A 472 18.64 24.32 8.69
CA SER A 472 18.91 25.59 8.01
C SER A 472 18.20 25.56 6.66
N ALA A 473 17.36 26.56 6.41
CA ALA A 473 16.83 26.81 5.08
C ALA A 473 17.99 26.88 4.07
N ARG A 474 17.95 26.02 3.05
CA ARG A 474 18.65 26.23 1.79
C ARG A 474 17.59 26.29 0.70
#